data_AF-A0A5J4VHT4-F1
#
_entry.id   AF-A0A5J4VHT4-F1
#
_cell.length_a   1.000
_cell.length_b   1.000
_cell.length_c   1.000
_cell.angle_alpha   90.00
_cell.angle_beta   90.00
_cell.angle_gamma   90.00
#
_symmetry.space_group_name_H-M   'P 1'
#
loop_
_entity.id
_entity.type
_entity.pdbx_description
1 polymer ?
#
loop_
_entity_poly.entity_id
_entity_poly.type
_entity_poly.pdbx_seq_one_letter_code
_entity_poly.pdbx_strand_id
1 'polypeptide(L)'
;MFTLVLLLLSVDFIAAEINTSNAGEGPQFIKRYKRRISPSGRNITIAKWQPDGYDFCEVDAIGRFKLLHQGQDETATSFYLVPSEVLPTLKIAKPQGFNIQKCKAFESALQYDLTFTLFSFAAFVFEQDADIVPSILYSLTSGPREVWIETAPNVLSKVSTGVSCNSATITLEMSFESNAIIADECISNKTPLPGDAQYPDAKLPAIPVKCENSQYEFRKYLSWFKYGEVLKLNNVNLTKYYLTRVGPIAGSIIYYNAAGTIISRITNIVLLGWDKNITSGDEFWIVAMRKSVMGGPIGAQYVDRVLYEERIPFNISGSTSYEINGHVVYDEEESILSVGEDTVGVGDDEQGGWIGGDDEQEGGDGEGTTPGTGTGTGTGEGGDGEGEGEGGKDQSGMLRAQKWLVGMMLVVPAVMMMI
;
A
#
# COMPACT_ATOMS: atom_id res chain seq x y z
N MET A 1 5.64 -52.84 -11.31
CA MET A 1 5.73 -52.12 -12.59
C MET A 1 4.60 -51.09 -12.60
N PHE A 2 4.89 -49.86 -12.15
CA PHE A 2 3.92 -48.79 -11.97
C PHE A 2 4.53 -47.51 -12.52
N THR A 3 3.94 -46.93 -13.56
CA THR A 3 4.39 -45.67 -14.15
C THR A 3 3.58 -44.53 -13.54
N LEU A 4 4.10 -43.93 -12.47
CA LEU A 4 3.48 -42.77 -11.84
C LEU A 4 3.76 -41.53 -12.71
N VAL A 5 2.77 -41.11 -13.52
CA VAL A 5 2.85 -39.88 -14.31
C VAL A 5 2.65 -38.69 -13.38
N LEU A 6 3.75 -38.13 -12.88
CA LEU A 6 3.72 -36.94 -12.02
C LEU A 6 3.52 -35.69 -12.90
N LEU A 7 2.28 -35.22 -13.00
CA LEU A 7 1.94 -34.01 -13.75
C LEU A 7 2.36 -32.75 -12.96
N LEU A 8 3.63 -32.36 -13.13
CA LEU A 8 4.15 -31.06 -12.74
C LEU A 8 3.56 -29.99 -13.67
N LEU A 9 2.38 -29.47 -13.33
CA LEU A 9 1.90 -28.19 -13.86
C LEU A 9 2.63 -27.07 -13.12
N SER A 10 3.64 -26.50 -13.76
CA SER A 10 4.39 -25.36 -13.23
C SER A 10 3.55 -24.08 -13.28
N VAL A 11 3.76 -23.21 -12.30
CA VAL A 11 3.20 -21.85 -12.28
C VAL A 11 4.17 -20.91 -13.03
N ASP A 12 4.49 -21.25 -14.27
CA ASP A 12 5.38 -20.46 -15.14
C ASP A 12 4.60 -19.37 -15.86
N PHE A 13 4.10 -18.38 -15.10
CA PHE A 13 3.58 -17.13 -15.66
C PHE A 13 3.99 -15.95 -14.79
N ILE A 14 4.37 -14.83 -15.44
CA ILE A 14 5.02 -13.66 -14.82
C ILE A 14 6.47 -13.95 -14.35
N ALA A 15 7.29 -14.52 -15.24
CA ALA A 15 8.75 -14.57 -15.10
C ALA A 15 9.52 -14.26 -16.42
N ALA A 16 8.81 -13.80 -17.45
CA ALA A 16 9.34 -13.61 -18.80
C ALA A 16 9.19 -12.15 -19.27
N GLU A 17 10.23 -11.35 -18.99
CA GLU A 17 10.72 -10.14 -19.71
C GLU A 17 11.45 -9.20 -18.73
N ILE A 18 12.62 -9.64 -18.25
CA ILE A 18 13.63 -8.78 -17.61
C ILE A 18 14.98 -9.02 -18.31
N ASN A 19 15.06 -8.77 -19.63
CA ASN A 19 16.36 -8.63 -20.30
C ASN A 19 16.29 -7.98 -21.70
N THR A 20 16.29 -6.65 -21.76
CA THR A 20 16.85 -5.87 -22.89
C THR A 20 17.25 -4.46 -22.45
N SER A 21 18.56 -4.24 -22.30
CA SER A 21 19.25 -2.97 -22.56
C SER A 21 18.76 -1.63 -21.95
N ASN A 22 18.39 -1.58 -20.66
CA ASN A 22 18.40 -0.30 -19.91
C ASN A 22 19.81 0.01 -19.37
N ALA A 23 20.72 0.34 -20.28
CA ALA A 23 22.15 0.57 -20.02
C ALA A 23 22.52 2.05 -19.70
N GLY A 24 21.52 2.90 -19.48
CA GLY A 24 21.68 4.33 -19.18
C GLY A 24 20.71 4.90 -18.13
N GLU A 25 19.82 4.07 -17.57
CA GLU A 25 19.01 4.48 -16.41
C GLU A 25 19.88 4.43 -15.15
N GLY A 26 20.04 5.57 -14.46
CA GLY A 26 20.68 5.62 -13.15
C GLY A 26 19.86 4.83 -12.11
N PRO A 27 20.50 4.23 -11.08
CA PRO A 27 19.83 3.37 -10.09
C PRO A 27 19.09 4.19 -9.00
N GLN A 28 18.35 5.22 -9.42
CA GLN A 28 18.06 6.41 -8.60
C GLN A 28 16.69 7.06 -8.88
N PHE A 29 15.64 6.24 -9.06
CA PHE A 29 14.27 6.72 -9.28
C PHE A 29 13.27 5.83 -8.54
N ILE A 30 12.19 6.43 -8.00
CA ILE A 30 10.94 5.70 -7.77
C ILE A 30 10.18 5.71 -9.09
N LYS A 31 9.88 4.52 -9.61
CA LYS A 31 9.24 4.32 -10.91
C LYS A 31 7.76 4.03 -10.72
N ARG A 32 6.89 4.87 -11.27
CA ARG A 32 5.43 4.72 -11.21
C ARG A 32 4.87 4.68 -12.62
N TYR A 33 3.97 3.76 -12.92
CA TYR A 33 3.33 3.73 -14.24
C TYR A 33 2.39 4.93 -14.42
N LYS A 34 2.45 5.59 -15.58
CA LYS A 34 1.45 6.60 -15.99
C LYS A 34 0.09 5.95 -16.21
N ARG A 35 -0.95 6.64 -15.73
CA ARG A 35 -2.33 6.13 -15.69
C ARG A 35 -3.28 7.13 -16.34
N ARG A 36 -4.05 6.67 -17.31
CA ARG A 36 -5.19 7.40 -17.87
C ARG A 36 -6.47 6.86 -17.22
N ILE A 37 -6.99 7.62 -16.25
CA ILE A 37 -8.23 7.30 -15.53
C ILE A 37 -9.41 7.83 -16.36
N SER A 38 -10.39 6.98 -16.64
CA SER A 38 -11.63 7.41 -17.33
C SER A 38 -12.43 8.42 -16.48
N PRO A 39 -13.25 9.31 -17.06
CA PRO A 39 -14.06 10.28 -16.32
C PRO A 39 -15.05 9.69 -15.29
N SER A 40 -15.26 8.38 -15.31
CA SER A 40 -16.11 7.66 -14.34
C SER A 40 -15.34 7.00 -13.18
N GLY A 41 -14.00 7.08 -13.18
CA GLY A 41 -13.11 6.34 -12.27
C GLY A 41 -13.05 4.82 -12.49
N ARG A 42 -14.00 4.23 -13.22
CA ARG A 42 -14.20 2.77 -13.28
C ARG A 42 -13.21 2.04 -14.19
N ASN A 43 -12.68 2.70 -15.21
CA ASN A 43 -11.68 2.14 -16.12
C ASN A 43 -10.37 2.92 -15.97
N ILE A 44 -9.26 2.19 -15.88
CA ILE A 44 -7.89 2.76 -15.86
C ILE A 44 -7.07 2.08 -16.95
N THR A 45 -6.38 2.90 -17.76
CA THR A 45 -5.41 2.46 -18.76
C THR A 45 -4.00 2.80 -18.31
N ILE A 46 -3.12 1.80 -18.29
CA ILE A 46 -1.73 1.89 -17.86
C ILE A 46 -0.83 1.88 -19.10
N ALA A 47 -0.04 2.94 -19.31
CA ALA A 47 0.78 3.11 -20.49
C ALA A 47 2.15 2.41 -20.34
N LYS A 48 2.22 1.08 -20.53
CA LYS A 48 3.47 0.32 -20.27
C LYS A 48 4.51 0.39 -21.39
N TRP A 49 4.08 0.56 -22.64
CA TRP A 49 4.93 0.42 -23.83
C TRP A 49 5.86 1.60 -24.13
N GLN A 50 5.47 2.83 -23.77
CA GLN A 50 6.23 4.02 -24.14
C GLN A 50 7.42 4.28 -23.18
N PRO A 51 8.53 4.90 -23.64
CA PRO A 51 9.59 5.38 -22.75
C PRO A 51 9.09 6.41 -21.73
N ASP A 52 8.15 7.27 -22.14
CA ASP A 52 7.44 8.19 -21.26
C ASP A 52 6.24 7.55 -20.54
N GLY A 53 6.06 6.22 -20.61
CA GLY A 53 5.00 5.46 -19.95
C GLY A 53 5.09 5.40 -18.42
N TYR A 54 6.14 6.00 -17.85
CA TYR A 54 6.39 6.07 -16.42
C TYR A 54 6.51 7.52 -15.98
N ASP A 55 5.98 7.80 -14.80
CA ASP A 55 6.38 8.93 -13.97
C ASP A 55 7.59 8.47 -13.14
N PHE A 56 8.67 9.24 -13.20
CA PHE A 56 9.88 9.00 -12.42
C PHE A 56 9.96 10.06 -11.32
N CYS A 57 9.93 9.65 -10.06
CA CYS A 57 10.33 10.53 -8.96
C CYS A 57 11.84 10.36 -8.78
N GLU A 58 12.60 11.38 -9.15
CA GLU A 58 14.07 11.37 -9.16
C GLU A 58 14.66 11.39 -7.74
N VAL A 59 15.88 10.89 -7.54
CA VAL A 59 16.55 10.97 -6.21
C VAL A 59 16.72 12.41 -5.71
N ASP A 60 16.85 13.39 -6.60
CA ASP A 60 16.85 14.83 -6.24
C ASP A 60 15.47 15.34 -5.79
N ALA A 61 14.40 14.56 -6.01
CA ALA A 61 13.10 14.73 -5.37
C ALA A 61 12.98 13.92 -4.06
N ILE A 62 13.77 12.86 -3.85
CA ILE A 62 13.77 12.10 -2.59
C ILE A 62 14.36 12.94 -1.44
N GLY A 63 15.31 13.83 -1.72
CA GLY A 63 15.79 14.80 -0.74
C GLY A 63 14.77 15.84 -0.27
N ARG A 64 13.57 15.87 -0.85
CA ARG A 64 12.49 16.81 -0.52
C ARG A 64 11.49 16.25 0.50
N PHE A 65 11.32 14.92 0.55
CA PHE A 65 10.58 14.27 1.63
C PHE A 65 11.28 14.56 2.97
N LYS A 66 10.50 14.77 4.03
CA LYS A 66 11.04 15.01 5.36
C LYS A 66 11.70 13.72 5.91
N LEU A 67 12.64 13.89 6.84
CA LEU A 67 13.10 12.76 7.65
C LEU A 67 11.92 12.25 8.49
N LEU A 68 11.59 10.96 8.34
CA LEU A 68 10.47 10.33 9.03
C LEU A 68 10.63 10.39 10.55
N HIS A 69 11.87 10.20 11.03
CA HIS A 69 12.26 10.44 12.41
C HIS A 69 13.20 11.64 12.50
N GLN A 70 12.79 12.67 13.22
CA GLN A 70 13.61 13.90 13.36
C GLN A 70 14.96 13.59 14.01
N GLY A 71 16.04 13.99 13.34
CA GLY A 71 17.41 13.76 13.80
C GLY A 71 17.95 12.34 13.57
N GLN A 72 17.26 11.49 12.80
CA GLN A 72 17.78 10.22 12.31
C GLN A 72 17.84 10.23 10.78
N ASP A 73 19.05 10.17 10.23
CA ASP A 73 19.32 10.17 8.79
C ASP A 73 20.18 8.95 8.39
N GLU A 74 20.59 8.89 7.12
CA GLU A 74 21.40 7.81 6.56
C GLU A 74 22.78 7.62 7.21
N THR A 75 23.26 8.57 8.02
CA THR A 75 24.52 8.48 8.76
C THR A 75 24.37 7.81 10.13
N ALA A 76 23.13 7.60 10.60
CA ALA A 76 22.86 6.99 11.89
C ALA A 76 23.44 5.57 12.00
N THR A 77 23.97 5.24 13.19
CA THR A 77 24.51 3.90 13.49
C THR A 77 23.44 2.81 13.35
N SER A 78 22.20 3.13 13.70
CA SER A 78 21.03 2.29 13.51
C SER A 78 19.78 3.15 13.29
N PHE A 79 18.78 2.57 12.62
CA PHE A 79 17.51 3.20 12.29
C PHE A 79 16.43 2.12 12.16
N TYR A 80 15.26 2.37 12.74
CA TYR A 80 14.14 1.43 12.82
C TYR A 80 12.84 2.17 12.47
N LEU A 81 12.17 1.80 11.38
CA LEU A 81 10.82 2.29 11.02
C LEU A 81 9.73 1.66 11.90
N VAL A 82 10.01 0.47 12.44
CA VAL A 82 9.20 -0.21 13.46
C VAL A 82 10.18 -0.76 14.49
N PRO A 83 10.07 -0.42 15.79
CA PRO A 83 10.91 -1.01 16.82
C PRO A 83 10.74 -2.54 16.91
N SER A 84 11.81 -3.28 17.19
CA SER A 84 11.83 -4.74 17.26
C SER A 84 10.78 -5.32 18.21
N GLU A 85 10.52 -4.64 19.32
CA GLU A 85 9.53 -5.00 20.33
C GLU A 85 8.09 -4.67 19.91
N VAL A 86 7.90 -3.71 18.99
CA VAL A 86 6.59 -3.32 18.46
C VAL A 86 6.15 -4.24 17.32
N LEU A 87 7.06 -4.64 16.42
CA LEU A 87 6.76 -5.50 15.27
C LEU A 87 5.84 -6.71 15.59
N PRO A 88 6.14 -7.59 16.58
CA PRO A 88 5.27 -8.74 16.91
C PRO A 88 3.92 -8.34 17.54
N THR A 89 3.74 -7.07 17.93
CA THR A 89 2.49 -6.55 18.51
C THR A 89 1.53 -5.99 17.48
N LEU A 90 1.92 -5.81 16.21
CA LEU A 90 1.05 -5.30 15.14
C LEU A 90 0.00 -6.34 14.69
N LYS A 91 -1.19 -5.89 14.30
CA LYS A 91 -2.26 -6.71 13.69
C LYS A 91 -1.77 -7.45 12.44
N ILE A 92 -1.01 -6.79 11.56
CA ILE A 92 -0.46 -7.39 10.33
C ILE A 92 0.62 -8.46 10.59
N ALA A 93 1.27 -8.43 11.76
CA ALA A 93 2.29 -9.41 12.14
C ALA A 93 1.70 -10.69 12.76
N LYS A 94 0.43 -10.67 13.17
CA LYS A 94 -0.28 -11.78 13.81
C LYS A 94 -1.01 -12.67 12.79
N PRO A 95 -1.45 -13.88 13.18
CA PRO A 95 -2.33 -14.69 12.34
C PRO A 95 -3.64 -13.94 12.06
N GLN A 96 -4.07 -13.92 10.80
CA GLN A 96 -5.24 -13.14 10.36
C GLN A 96 -6.56 -13.84 10.73
N GLY A 97 -6.51 -15.14 11.03
CA GLY A 97 -7.65 -15.89 11.55
C GLY A 97 -8.71 -16.20 10.48
N PHE A 98 -8.32 -16.24 9.21
CA PHE A 98 -9.14 -16.74 8.11
C PHE A 98 -8.27 -17.41 7.04
N ASN A 99 -8.88 -18.33 6.28
CA ASN A 99 -8.18 -19.05 5.21
C ASN A 99 -8.10 -18.17 3.95
N ILE A 100 -6.95 -17.51 3.75
CA ILE A 100 -6.65 -16.67 2.58
C ILE A 100 -6.73 -17.45 1.25
N GLN A 101 -6.50 -18.76 1.27
CA GLN A 101 -6.40 -19.61 0.07
C GLN A 101 -7.77 -19.90 -0.59
N LYS A 102 -8.88 -19.53 0.04
CA LYS A 102 -10.23 -19.61 -0.57
C LYS A 102 -10.43 -18.59 -1.71
N CYS A 103 -9.65 -17.52 -1.70
CA CYS A 103 -9.88 -16.34 -2.53
C CYS A 103 -8.54 -15.89 -3.13
N LYS A 104 -8.33 -16.13 -4.43
CA LYS A 104 -7.05 -15.83 -5.09
C LYS A 104 -6.61 -14.37 -4.92
N ALA A 105 -7.53 -13.41 -4.89
CA ALA A 105 -7.23 -12.01 -4.58
C ALA A 105 -6.62 -11.83 -3.18
N PHE A 106 -7.09 -12.56 -2.16
CA PHE A 106 -6.54 -12.53 -0.80
C PHE A 106 -5.22 -13.29 -0.71
N GLU A 107 -5.11 -14.44 -1.37
CA GLU A 107 -3.85 -15.19 -1.46
C GLU A 107 -2.76 -14.38 -2.18
N SER A 108 -3.10 -13.70 -3.29
CA SER A 108 -2.21 -12.73 -3.94
C SER A 108 -1.80 -11.61 -2.98
N ALA A 109 -2.75 -10.92 -2.33
CA ALA A 109 -2.46 -9.79 -1.45
C ALA A 109 -1.65 -10.12 -0.19
N LEU A 110 -1.84 -11.31 0.41
CA LEU A 110 -1.31 -11.67 1.74
C LEU A 110 -0.29 -12.82 1.73
N GLN A 111 -0.24 -13.64 0.68
CA GLN A 111 0.69 -14.77 0.58
C GLN A 111 1.84 -14.50 -0.37
N TYR A 112 1.53 -14.10 -1.61
CA TYR A 112 2.53 -13.95 -2.68
C TYR A 112 3.09 -12.53 -2.77
N ASP A 113 2.21 -11.53 -2.81
CA ASP A 113 2.58 -10.13 -2.87
C ASP A 113 2.73 -9.55 -1.47
N LEU A 114 3.61 -8.56 -1.30
CA LEU A 114 3.80 -7.84 -0.04
C LEU A 114 3.02 -6.53 0.05
N THR A 115 2.37 -6.08 -1.03
CA THR A 115 1.62 -4.82 -1.13
C THR A 115 0.79 -4.51 0.13
N PHE A 116 -0.01 -5.46 0.63
CA PHE A 116 -0.86 -5.23 1.81
C PHE A 116 -0.07 -5.19 3.13
N THR A 117 1.08 -5.87 3.19
CA THR A 117 2.02 -5.77 4.32
C THR A 117 2.76 -4.43 4.29
N LEU A 118 3.19 -3.97 3.11
CA LEU A 118 3.77 -2.64 2.90
C LEU A 118 2.80 -1.53 3.32
N PHE A 119 1.55 -1.62 2.86
CA PHE A 119 0.48 -0.69 3.21
C PHE A 119 0.25 -0.59 4.73
N SER A 120 0.33 -1.72 5.44
CA SER A 120 0.20 -1.75 6.90
C SER A 120 1.37 -1.03 7.59
N PHE A 121 2.60 -1.28 7.13
CA PHE A 121 3.79 -0.61 7.67
C PHE A 121 3.86 0.87 7.31
N ALA A 122 3.42 1.26 6.11
CA ALA A 122 3.30 2.65 5.71
C ALA A 122 2.27 3.39 6.58
N ALA A 123 1.10 2.79 6.85
CA ALA A 123 0.12 3.39 7.75
C ALA A 123 0.70 3.55 9.17
N PHE A 124 1.42 2.55 9.68
CA PHE A 124 2.10 2.67 10.97
C PHE A 124 3.10 3.84 11.00
N VAL A 125 3.97 3.94 9.99
CA VAL A 125 5.04 4.97 9.89
C VAL A 125 4.49 6.38 9.66
N PHE A 126 3.52 6.57 8.77
CA PHE A 126 3.06 7.89 8.33
C PHE A 126 1.82 8.42 9.09
N GLU A 127 0.96 7.55 9.63
CA GLU A 127 -0.37 7.93 10.15
C GLU A 127 -0.51 7.82 11.69
N GLN A 128 0.61 8.03 12.40
CA GLN A 128 0.76 8.03 13.86
C GLN A 128 0.51 6.65 14.50
N ASP A 129 1.45 5.72 14.31
CA ASP A 129 1.43 4.36 14.88
C ASP A 129 0.15 3.58 14.53
N ALA A 130 -0.44 3.84 13.34
CA ALA A 130 -1.72 3.27 12.91
C ALA A 130 -1.63 1.77 12.61
N ASP A 131 -1.70 0.96 13.66
CA ASP A 131 -1.76 -0.50 13.58
C ASP A 131 -3.09 -0.98 12.95
N ILE A 132 -3.05 -1.24 11.64
CA ILE A 132 -4.16 -1.72 10.83
C ILE A 132 -3.79 -2.98 10.04
N VAL A 133 -4.80 -3.77 9.69
CA VAL A 133 -4.76 -4.67 8.54
C VAL A 133 -5.65 -4.05 7.46
N PRO A 134 -5.17 -3.80 6.23
CA PRO A 134 -5.98 -3.24 5.17
C PRO A 134 -7.13 -4.16 4.75
N SER A 135 -8.32 -3.58 4.55
CA SER A 135 -9.48 -4.26 4.01
C SER A 135 -9.31 -4.48 2.50
N ILE A 136 -8.93 -5.70 2.12
CA ILE A 136 -8.89 -6.15 0.73
C ILE A 136 -10.30 -6.12 0.13
N LEU A 137 -11.35 -6.37 0.93
CA LEU A 137 -12.74 -6.21 0.50
C LEU A 137 -13.05 -4.76 0.10
N TYR A 138 -12.60 -3.77 0.88
CA TYR A 138 -12.77 -2.37 0.52
C TYR A 138 -11.99 -2.04 -0.77
N SER A 139 -10.71 -2.39 -0.84
CA SER A 139 -9.88 -2.15 -2.03
C SER A 139 -10.48 -2.81 -3.28
N LEU A 140 -11.00 -4.03 -3.17
CA LEU A 140 -11.73 -4.71 -4.23
C LEU A 140 -12.99 -3.93 -4.65
N THR A 141 -13.89 -3.65 -3.72
CA THR A 141 -15.21 -3.06 -4.03
C THR A 141 -15.16 -1.62 -4.52
N SER A 142 -14.25 -0.80 -3.97
CA SER A 142 -14.05 0.60 -4.37
C SER A 142 -13.15 0.77 -5.60
N GLY A 143 -12.43 -0.29 -6.00
CA GLY A 143 -11.44 -0.25 -7.07
C GLY A 143 -12.00 -0.06 -8.49
N PRO A 144 -11.12 0.14 -9.48
CA PRO A 144 -11.51 0.18 -10.88
C PRO A 144 -12.14 -1.17 -11.27
N ARG A 145 -13.24 -1.11 -12.03
CA ARG A 145 -13.90 -2.30 -12.58
C ARG A 145 -13.12 -2.91 -13.72
N GLU A 146 -12.34 -2.13 -14.46
CA GLU A 146 -11.48 -2.63 -15.52
C GLU A 146 -10.10 -1.97 -15.46
N VAL A 147 -9.06 -2.82 -15.43
CA VAL A 147 -7.67 -2.39 -15.60
C VAL A 147 -7.20 -2.87 -16.96
N TRP A 148 -6.71 -1.93 -17.77
CA TRP A 148 -6.17 -2.16 -19.10
C TRP A 148 -4.69 -1.77 -19.12
N ILE A 149 -3.85 -2.55 -19.78
CA ILE A 149 -2.45 -2.19 -20.07
C ILE A 149 -2.29 -1.98 -21.56
N GLU A 150 -1.69 -0.86 -21.94
CA GLU A 150 -1.30 -0.57 -23.31
C GLU A 150 0.08 -1.19 -23.59
N THR A 151 0.09 -2.24 -24.40
CA THR A 151 1.26 -3.09 -24.70
C THR A 151 1.94 -2.76 -26.02
N ALA A 152 1.30 -1.95 -26.85
CA ALA A 152 1.80 -1.24 -28.03
C ALA A 152 0.82 -0.07 -28.33
N PRO A 153 1.13 0.90 -29.21
CA PRO A 153 0.26 2.06 -29.44
C PRO A 153 -1.16 1.68 -29.82
N ASN A 154 -2.14 2.08 -29.00
CA ASN A 154 -3.58 1.73 -29.12
C ASN A 154 -3.90 0.22 -28.94
N VAL A 155 -2.93 -0.61 -28.54
CA VAL A 155 -3.13 -2.04 -28.26
C VAL A 155 -3.40 -2.23 -26.77
N LEU A 156 -4.69 -2.22 -26.41
CA LEU A 156 -5.15 -2.36 -25.03
C LEU A 156 -5.41 -3.83 -24.67
N SER A 157 -4.62 -4.36 -23.73
CA SER A 157 -4.81 -5.67 -23.12
C SER A 157 -5.55 -5.52 -21.78
N LYS A 158 -6.74 -6.11 -21.63
CA LYS A 158 -7.45 -6.10 -20.34
C LYS A 158 -6.79 -7.10 -19.38
N VAL A 159 -6.32 -6.62 -18.23
CA VAL A 159 -5.63 -7.44 -17.21
C VAL A 159 -6.46 -7.71 -15.95
N SER A 160 -7.58 -7.00 -15.77
CA SER A 160 -8.55 -7.29 -14.71
C SER A 160 -9.98 -7.03 -15.19
N THR A 161 -10.88 -7.99 -14.91
CA THR A 161 -12.31 -7.95 -15.24
C THR A 161 -13.15 -7.99 -13.96
N GLY A 162 -13.60 -6.82 -13.51
CA GLY A 162 -14.49 -6.68 -12.38
C GLY A 162 -13.88 -7.06 -11.03
N VAL A 163 -14.77 -7.18 -10.05
CA VAL A 163 -14.41 -7.38 -8.65
C VAL A 163 -14.89 -8.77 -8.22
N SER A 164 -13.94 -9.64 -7.87
CA SER A 164 -14.18 -11.05 -7.54
C SER A 164 -13.01 -11.62 -6.73
N CYS A 165 -13.13 -12.85 -6.24
CA CYS A 165 -12.00 -13.59 -5.70
C CYS A 165 -10.87 -13.88 -6.71
N ASN A 166 -11.05 -13.60 -8.00
CA ASN A 166 -10.06 -13.80 -9.05
C ASN A 166 -9.46 -12.50 -9.61
N SER A 167 -9.80 -11.33 -9.04
CA SER A 167 -9.24 -10.04 -9.44
C SER A 167 -7.72 -9.98 -9.17
N ALA A 168 -6.96 -9.39 -10.09
CA ALA A 168 -5.50 -9.29 -10.01
C ALA A 168 -5.03 -8.20 -9.02
N THR A 169 -3.84 -8.37 -8.41
CA THR A 169 -3.25 -7.45 -7.40
C THR A 169 -3.26 -5.99 -7.85
N ILE A 170 -2.99 -5.74 -9.14
CA ILE A 170 -3.01 -4.40 -9.74
C ILE A 170 -4.33 -3.66 -9.55
N THR A 171 -5.46 -4.37 -9.42
CA THR A 171 -6.77 -3.77 -9.10
C THR A 171 -6.79 -3.17 -7.69
N LEU A 172 -6.09 -3.82 -6.75
CA LEU A 172 -5.95 -3.39 -5.36
C LEU A 172 -4.98 -2.20 -5.26
N GLU A 173 -3.85 -2.25 -5.97
CA GLU A 173 -2.87 -1.16 -6.09
C GLU A 173 -3.52 0.11 -6.67
N MET A 174 -4.26 -0.03 -7.78
CA MET A 174 -5.02 1.08 -8.36
C MET A 174 -6.09 1.63 -7.40
N SER A 175 -6.73 0.74 -6.63
CA SER A 175 -7.77 1.13 -5.68
C SER A 175 -7.21 1.90 -4.49
N PHE A 176 -6.06 1.48 -3.95
CA PHE A 176 -5.34 2.21 -2.91
C PHE A 176 -5.11 3.67 -3.31
N GLU A 177 -4.47 3.93 -4.45
CA GLU A 177 -4.20 5.31 -4.90
C GLU A 177 -5.47 6.13 -5.22
N SER A 178 -6.60 5.47 -5.49
CA SER A 178 -7.85 6.13 -5.86
C SER A 178 -8.81 6.35 -4.67
N ASN A 179 -8.73 5.50 -3.64
CA ASN A 179 -9.70 5.43 -2.57
C ASN A 179 -9.11 5.51 -1.15
N ALA A 180 -7.78 5.50 -1.00
CA ALA A 180 -7.08 5.27 0.25
C ALA A 180 -7.40 3.89 0.89
N ILE A 181 -6.92 3.66 2.11
CA ILE A 181 -7.06 2.39 2.84
C ILE A 181 -8.10 2.50 3.95
N ILE A 182 -8.95 1.48 4.08
CA ILE A 182 -9.83 1.26 5.23
C ILE A 182 -9.34 0.01 5.97
N ALA A 183 -9.39 0.00 7.31
CA ALA A 183 -9.00 -1.15 8.13
C ALA A 183 -10.02 -2.30 8.05
N ASP A 184 -9.57 -3.55 8.21
CA ASP A 184 -10.42 -4.75 8.12
C ASP A 184 -11.41 -4.89 9.29
N GLU A 185 -11.09 -4.31 10.45
CA GLU A 185 -12.01 -4.19 11.58
C GLU A 185 -13.21 -3.27 11.28
N CYS A 186 -13.05 -2.33 10.34
CA CYS A 186 -14.13 -1.49 9.83
C CYS A 186 -14.91 -2.19 8.70
N ILE A 187 -14.24 -2.87 7.76
CA ILE A 187 -14.83 -3.58 6.61
C ILE A 187 -14.19 -4.97 6.47
N SER A 188 -14.91 -6.04 6.81
CA SER A 188 -14.30 -7.33 7.09
C SER A 188 -13.72 -8.06 5.87
N ASN A 189 -12.45 -8.46 5.96
CA ASN A 189 -11.81 -9.43 5.06
C ASN A 189 -12.42 -10.85 5.13
N LYS A 190 -13.44 -11.08 5.98
CA LYS A 190 -14.11 -12.38 6.16
C LYS A 190 -15.45 -12.49 5.42
N THR A 191 -15.92 -11.42 4.78
CA THR A 191 -17.16 -11.39 3.99
C THR A 191 -16.97 -12.14 2.65
N PRO A 192 -17.86 -13.08 2.28
CA PRO A 192 -17.77 -13.81 1.02
C PRO A 192 -17.76 -12.91 -0.23
N LEU A 193 -16.98 -13.34 -1.23
CA LEU A 193 -16.81 -12.64 -2.51
C LEU A 193 -17.23 -13.51 -3.69
N PRO A 194 -17.70 -12.92 -4.81
CA PRO A 194 -18.02 -13.66 -6.03
C PRO A 194 -16.83 -14.52 -6.49
N GLY A 195 -17.06 -15.81 -6.67
CA GLY A 195 -16.02 -16.77 -7.08
C GLY A 195 -15.21 -17.39 -5.94
N ASP A 196 -15.55 -17.17 -4.66
CA ASP A 196 -15.16 -18.09 -3.59
C ASP A 196 -15.86 -19.45 -3.82
N ALA A 197 -15.09 -20.53 -3.87
CA ALA A 197 -15.60 -21.88 -4.11
C ALA A 197 -16.57 -22.39 -3.03
N GLN A 198 -16.58 -21.79 -1.84
CA GLN A 198 -17.53 -22.11 -0.76
C GLN A 198 -18.84 -21.30 -0.84
N TYR A 199 -18.86 -20.21 -1.61
CA TYR A 199 -19.99 -19.31 -1.73
C TYR A 199 -20.25 -18.95 -3.20
N PRO A 200 -20.62 -19.93 -4.06
CA PRO A 200 -20.79 -19.71 -5.50
C PRO A 200 -21.83 -18.62 -5.84
N ASP A 201 -22.87 -18.49 -5.01
CA ASP A 201 -23.92 -17.47 -5.14
C ASP A 201 -23.57 -16.12 -4.50
N ALA A 202 -22.33 -15.93 -4.02
CA ALA A 202 -21.89 -14.67 -3.42
C ALA A 202 -21.99 -13.52 -4.42
N LYS A 203 -22.69 -12.47 -4.01
CA LYS A 203 -22.86 -11.23 -4.78
C LYS A 203 -21.83 -10.22 -4.31
N LEU A 204 -21.35 -9.38 -5.24
CA LEU A 204 -20.49 -8.26 -4.88
C LEU A 204 -21.28 -7.29 -3.99
N PRO A 205 -20.82 -6.97 -2.77
CA PRO A 205 -21.50 -5.98 -1.93
C PRO A 205 -21.41 -4.58 -2.55
N ALA A 206 -22.29 -3.69 -2.12
CA ALA A 206 -22.19 -2.28 -2.47
C ALA A 206 -20.89 -1.68 -1.90
N ILE A 207 -20.35 -0.65 -2.57
CA ILE A 207 -19.15 0.06 -2.10
C ILE A 207 -19.42 0.61 -0.70
N PRO A 208 -18.63 0.22 0.33
CA PRO A 208 -18.87 0.70 1.69
C PRO A 208 -18.61 2.21 1.82
N VAL A 209 -19.50 2.87 2.57
CA VAL A 209 -19.42 4.32 2.90
C VAL A 209 -19.44 4.57 4.42
N LYS A 210 -19.43 3.50 5.21
CA LYS A 210 -19.34 3.45 6.68
C LYS A 210 -18.91 2.04 7.10
N CYS A 211 -18.38 1.88 8.31
CA CYS A 211 -17.99 0.57 8.84
C CYS A 211 -19.20 -0.36 9.07
N GLU A 212 -18.94 -1.67 9.05
CA GLU A 212 -19.91 -2.72 9.37
C GLU A 212 -20.27 -2.71 10.87
N ASN A 213 -19.28 -2.42 11.74
CA ASN A 213 -19.47 -2.14 13.15
C ASN A 213 -19.36 -0.62 13.41
N SER A 214 -20.40 -0.01 13.99
CA SER A 214 -20.46 1.43 14.29
C SER A 214 -19.58 1.88 15.47
N GLN A 215 -18.80 0.98 16.07
CA GLN A 215 -17.75 1.32 17.03
C GLN A 215 -16.46 1.81 16.37
N TYR A 216 -16.27 1.54 15.06
CA TYR A 216 -15.11 1.98 14.31
C TYR A 216 -15.45 3.20 13.43
N GLU A 217 -14.49 4.10 13.31
CA GLU A 217 -14.56 5.22 12.37
C GLU A 217 -14.22 4.75 10.95
N PHE A 218 -14.89 5.30 9.93
CA PHE A 218 -14.57 5.07 8.52
C PHE A 218 -13.37 5.92 8.08
N ARG A 219 -12.24 5.80 8.80
CA ARG A 219 -11.00 6.54 8.53
C ARG A 219 -10.29 6.00 7.29
N LYS A 220 -9.93 6.92 6.40
CA LYS A 220 -9.14 6.67 5.18
C LYS A 220 -7.65 6.92 5.45
N TYR A 221 -6.93 5.84 5.71
CA TYR A 221 -5.47 5.84 5.94
C TYR A 221 -4.72 5.91 4.61
N LEU A 222 -3.57 6.60 4.60
CA LEU A 222 -2.72 6.81 3.43
C LEU A 222 -3.51 7.42 2.27
N SER A 223 -4.34 8.42 2.59
CA SER A 223 -4.96 9.27 1.57
C SER A 223 -3.86 10.02 0.80
N TRP A 224 -4.04 10.20 -0.51
CA TRP A 224 -3.09 10.89 -1.41
C TRP A 224 -1.74 10.19 -1.66
N PHE A 225 -1.27 9.30 -0.77
CA PHE A 225 -0.07 8.47 -0.95
C PHE A 225 -0.10 7.63 -2.23
N LYS A 226 1.08 7.39 -2.82
CA LYS A 226 1.27 6.68 -4.09
C LYS A 226 2.07 5.40 -3.94
N TYR A 227 1.83 4.44 -4.84
CA TYR A 227 2.58 3.19 -4.94
C TYR A 227 3.63 3.30 -6.05
N GLY A 228 4.87 2.92 -5.75
CA GLY A 228 5.99 3.01 -6.69
C GLY A 228 6.95 1.83 -6.59
N GLU A 229 7.59 1.50 -7.71
CA GLU A 229 8.63 0.48 -7.84
C GLU A 229 10.01 1.12 -7.58
N VAL A 230 10.88 0.42 -6.86
CA VAL A 230 12.30 0.78 -6.67
C VAL A 230 13.18 -0.36 -7.16
N LEU A 231 14.09 -0.03 -8.07
CA LEU A 231 14.93 -0.99 -8.79
C LEU A 231 16.42 -0.69 -8.60
N LYS A 232 17.21 -1.77 -8.48
CA LYS A 232 18.68 -1.75 -8.44
C LYS A 232 19.28 -0.82 -7.37
N LEU A 233 18.64 -0.70 -6.21
CA LEU A 233 19.22 0.00 -5.06
C LEU A 233 20.44 -0.78 -4.57
N ASN A 234 21.62 -0.40 -5.06
CA ASN A 234 22.89 -1.15 -4.98
C ASN A 234 23.97 -0.44 -4.15
N ASN A 235 23.56 0.60 -3.42
CA ASN A 235 24.41 1.42 -2.57
C ASN A 235 23.78 1.50 -1.17
N VAL A 236 24.59 1.26 -0.14
CA VAL A 236 24.16 1.23 1.27
C VAL A 236 23.55 2.56 1.68
N ASN A 237 24.27 3.66 1.45
CA ASN A 237 23.82 4.99 1.87
C ASN A 237 22.57 5.41 1.11
N LEU A 238 22.45 5.06 -0.18
CA LEU A 238 21.21 5.28 -0.94
C LEU A 238 20.03 4.49 -0.36
N THR A 239 20.22 3.22 0.01
CA THR A 239 19.17 2.41 0.64
C THR A 239 18.75 3.02 2.00
N LYS A 240 19.72 3.47 2.81
CA LYS A 240 19.48 4.20 4.06
C LYS A 240 18.75 5.54 3.84
N TYR A 241 19.06 6.26 2.76
CA TYR A 241 18.41 7.51 2.33
C TYR A 241 16.94 7.31 1.96
N TYR A 242 16.62 6.23 1.23
CA TYR A 242 15.25 5.83 0.96
C TYR A 242 14.51 5.46 2.25
N LEU A 243 15.08 4.59 3.10
CA LEU A 243 14.43 4.14 4.34
C LEU A 243 14.09 5.29 5.31
N THR A 244 14.92 6.33 5.38
CA THR A 244 14.74 7.49 6.29
C THR A 244 13.73 8.54 5.84
N ARG A 245 13.28 8.49 4.57
CA ARG A 245 12.47 9.54 3.92
C ARG A 245 11.24 8.99 3.18
N VAL A 246 11.43 7.90 2.43
CA VAL A 246 10.39 7.19 1.67
C VAL A 246 9.75 6.07 2.50
N GLY A 247 10.47 5.54 3.50
CA GLY A 247 9.94 4.56 4.45
C GLY A 247 10.14 3.10 4.00
N PRO A 248 9.23 2.18 4.38
CA PRO A 248 9.45 0.74 4.19
C PRO A 248 9.58 0.31 2.72
N ILE A 249 10.46 -0.65 2.44
CA ILE A 249 10.67 -1.19 1.08
C ILE A 249 10.27 -2.67 1.05
N ALA A 250 9.22 -3.03 0.30
CA ALA A 250 8.74 -4.41 0.20
C ALA A 250 9.22 -5.11 -1.07
N GLY A 251 10.01 -6.17 -0.95
CA GLY A 251 10.53 -6.89 -2.11
C GLY A 251 11.61 -7.91 -1.80
N SER A 252 12.84 -7.64 -2.26
CA SER A 252 13.95 -8.60 -2.25
C SER A 252 15.34 -7.95 -2.21
N ILE A 253 16.31 -8.68 -1.66
CA ILE A 253 17.75 -8.43 -1.80
C ILE A 253 18.34 -9.54 -2.69
N ILE A 254 19.16 -9.16 -3.67
CA ILE A 254 19.91 -10.07 -4.55
C ILE A 254 21.40 -9.82 -4.30
N TYR A 255 22.19 -10.87 -4.03
CA TYR A 255 23.62 -10.78 -3.81
C TYR A 255 24.41 -11.34 -5.00
N TYR A 256 25.43 -10.61 -5.43
CA TYR A 256 26.27 -10.94 -6.57
C TYR A 256 27.74 -11.12 -6.17
N ASN A 257 28.43 -12.05 -6.83
CA ASN A 257 29.89 -12.19 -6.71
C ASN A 257 30.64 -11.29 -7.70
N ALA A 258 31.99 -11.34 -7.65
CA ALA A 258 32.88 -10.53 -8.49
C ALA A 258 32.70 -10.74 -10.01
N ALA A 259 32.03 -11.81 -10.44
CA ALA A 259 31.71 -12.09 -11.84
C ALA A 259 30.28 -11.67 -12.23
N GLY A 260 29.57 -10.92 -11.37
CA GLY A 260 28.18 -10.52 -11.60
C GLY A 260 27.17 -11.68 -11.53
N THR A 261 27.57 -12.84 -10.99
CA THR A 261 26.67 -14.00 -10.85
C THR A 261 25.92 -13.92 -9.52
N ILE A 262 24.60 -14.12 -9.55
CA ILE A 262 23.77 -14.22 -8.34
C ILE A 262 24.24 -15.41 -7.51
N ILE A 263 24.62 -15.17 -6.26
CA ILE A 263 24.98 -16.22 -5.29
C ILE A 263 23.92 -16.42 -4.19
N SER A 264 23.06 -15.43 -3.97
CA SER A 264 21.92 -15.53 -3.05
C SER A 264 20.81 -14.56 -3.48
N ARG A 265 19.57 -14.91 -3.17
CA ARG A 265 18.41 -14.04 -3.31
C ARG A 265 17.48 -14.28 -2.14
N ILE A 266 17.12 -13.21 -1.44
CA ILE A 266 16.18 -13.22 -0.32
C ILE A 266 14.95 -12.43 -0.78
N THR A 267 13.81 -13.11 -0.89
CA THR A 267 12.53 -12.52 -1.33
C THR A 267 11.51 -12.50 -0.20
N ASN A 268 10.38 -11.83 -0.43
CA ASN A 268 9.24 -11.76 0.50
C ASN A 268 9.62 -11.15 1.86
N ILE A 269 10.45 -10.10 1.79
CA ILE A 269 10.90 -9.26 2.90
C ILE A 269 10.34 -7.84 2.78
N VAL A 270 10.03 -7.21 3.91
CA VAL A 270 9.91 -5.74 3.99
C VAL A 270 11.12 -5.22 4.77
N LEU A 271 11.92 -4.35 4.14
CA LEU A 271 13.01 -3.65 4.81
C LEU A 271 12.42 -2.56 5.71
N LEU A 272 12.79 -2.61 6.99
CA LEU A 272 12.31 -1.73 8.04
C LEU A 272 13.42 -0.87 8.66
N GLY A 273 14.68 -1.05 8.24
CA GLY A 273 15.79 -0.27 8.78
C GLY A 273 17.15 -0.93 8.65
N TRP A 274 18.10 -0.48 9.47
CA TRP A 274 19.40 -1.11 9.63
C TRP A 274 19.90 -1.02 11.08
N ASP A 275 20.79 -1.93 11.46
CA ASP A 275 21.52 -1.87 12.72
C ASP A 275 23.01 -2.14 12.51
N LYS A 276 23.84 -1.60 13.41
CA LYS A 276 25.29 -1.80 13.43
C LYS A 276 25.72 -2.29 14.81
N ASN A 277 26.24 -3.50 14.86
CA ASN A 277 26.78 -4.06 16.08
C ASN A 277 28.06 -3.30 16.47
N ILE A 278 27.98 -2.48 17.51
CA ILE A 278 29.08 -1.62 17.97
C ILE A 278 30.32 -2.44 18.41
N THR A 279 30.12 -3.70 18.84
CA THR A 279 31.18 -4.58 19.35
C THR A 279 31.96 -5.30 18.24
N SER A 280 31.29 -5.77 17.19
CA SER A 280 31.93 -6.48 16.06
C SER A 280 32.17 -5.61 14.83
N GLY A 281 31.42 -4.51 14.69
CA GLY A 281 31.42 -3.63 13.53
C GLY A 281 30.47 -4.06 12.41
N ASP A 282 29.80 -5.22 12.53
CA ASP A 282 28.91 -5.77 11.51
C ASP A 282 27.65 -4.90 11.30
N GLU A 283 27.24 -4.73 10.04
CA GLU A 283 26.02 -4.00 9.66
C GLU A 283 24.98 -4.93 9.00
N PHE A 284 23.71 -4.76 9.40
CA PHE A 284 22.59 -5.62 9.02
C PHE A 284 21.39 -4.78 8.57
N TRP A 285 20.71 -5.22 7.51
CA TRP A 285 19.34 -4.80 7.21
C TRP A 285 18.38 -5.44 8.22
N ILE A 286 17.49 -4.63 8.78
CA ILE A 286 16.39 -5.10 9.60
C ILE A 286 15.21 -5.35 8.65
N VAL A 287 14.67 -6.56 8.65
CA VAL A 287 13.54 -6.91 7.78
C VAL A 287 12.43 -7.63 8.53
N ALA A 288 11.18 -7.39 8.13
CA ALA A 288 10.07 -8.27 8.45
C ALA A 288 9.99 -9.39 7.40
N MET A 289 10.06 -10.65 7.85
CA MET A 289 9.89 -11.84 7.01
C MET A 289 8.57 -12.55 7.32
N ARG A 290 7.96 -13.16 6.29
CA ARG A 290 6.75 -13.99 6.45
C ARG A 290 7.09 -15.41 6.88
N LYS A 291 6.44 -15.90 7.94
CA LYS A 291 6.48 -17.31 8.39
C LYS A 291 5.11 -17.97 8.24
N SER A 292 5.10 -19.20 7.73
CA SER A 292 3.91 -20.05 7.70
C SER A 292 3.56 -20.54 9.10
N VAL A 293 2.28 -20.41 9.47
CA VAL A 293 1.70 -21.07 10.65
C VAL A 293 0.41 -21.79 10.25
N MET A 294 0.04 -22.83 11.00
CA MET A 294 -1.24 -23.52 10.79
C MET A 294 -2.33 -22.86 11.65
N GLY A 295 -3.33 -22.29 10.99
CA GLY A 295 -4.54 -21.76 11.60
C GLY A 295 -5.71 -22.75 11.54
N GLY A 296 -6.78 -22.45 12.28
CA GLY A 296 -8.03 -23.21 12.26
C GLY A 296 -8.09 -24.45 13.16
N PRO A 297 -9.28 -25.03 13.38
CA PRO A 297 -9.47 -26.22 14.19
C PRO A 297 -9.03 -27.49 13.46
N ILE A 298 -8.84 -28.58 14.22
CA ILE A 298 -8.51 -29.91 13.67
C ILE A 298 -9.57 -30.31 12.64
N GLY A 299 -9.12 -30.74 11.45
CA GLY A 299 -9.98 -31.11 10.32
C GLY A 299 -10.41 -29.95 9.40
N ALA A 300 -10.22 -28.69 9.81
CA ALA A 300 -10.43 -27.50 8.98
C ALA A 300 -9.22 -26.53 9.07
N GLN A 301 -8.01 -27.11 9.13
CA GLN A 301 -6.76 -26.37 9.18
C GLN A 301 -6.51 -25.60 7.88
N TYR A 302 -5.90 -24.44 7.99
CA TYR A 302 -5.47 -23.61 6.86
C TYR A 302 -4.09 -23.02 7.11
N VAL A 303 -3.47 -22.55 6.03
CA VAL A 303 -2.19 -21.86 6.07
C VAL A 303 -2.43 -20.38 6.35
N ASP A 304 -1.93 -19.89 7.48
CA ASP A 304 -1.95 -18.48 7.88
C ASP A 304 -0.50 -17.93 7.87
N ARG A 305 -0.33 -16.63 8.15
CA ARG A 305 0.96 -15.93 8.12
C ARG A 305 1.18 -15.16 9.41
N VAL A 306 2.44 -15.13 9.84
CA VAL A 306 2.94 -14.18 10.84
C VAL A 306 4.18 -13.48 10.31
N LEU A 307 4.49 -12.29 10.82
CA LEU A 307 5.73 -11.59 10.56
C LEU A 307 6.69 -11.75 11.73
N TYR A 308 7.99 -11.78 11.44
CA TYR A 308 9.07 -11.78 12.43
C TYR A 308 10.24 -10.94 11.92
N GLU A 309 11.02 -10.36 12.84
CA GLU A 309 12.28 -9.69 12.49
C GLU A 309 13.33 -10.72 12.08
N GLU A 310 14.03 -10.46 10.99
CA GLU A 310 15.27 -11.13 10.60
C GLU A 310 16.36 -10.08 10.35
N ARG A 311 17.62 -10.42 10.62
CA ARG A 311 18.77 -9.51 10.50
C ARG A 311 19.71 -9.98 9.40
N ILE A 312 19.60 -9.35 8.24
CA ILE A 312 20.30 -9.76 7.02
C ILE A 312 21.59 -8.94 6.87
N PRO A 313 22.80 -9.54 6.87
CA PRO A 313 24.05 -8.79 6.69
C PRO A 313 24.08 -7.95 5.41
N PHE A 314 24.67 -6.75 5.46
CA PHE A 314 24.86 -5.91 4.27
C PHE A 314 25.69 -6.61 3.17
N ASN A 315 26.62 -7.47 3.57
CA ASN A 315 27.41 -8.33 2.69
C ASN A 315 27.41 -9.77 3.24
N ILE A 316 27.35 -10.76 2.36
CA ILE A 316 27.43 -12.18 2.71
C ILE A 316 28.75 -12.79 2.20
N SER A 317 29.12 -13.97 2.68
CA SER A 317 30.32 -14.65 2.23
C SER A 317 30.31 -14.86 0.71
N GLY A 318 31.30 -14.31 0.01
CA GLY A 318 31.43 -14.37 -1.45
C GLY A 318 30.71 -13.26 -2.24
N SER A 319 29.92 -12.39 -1.61
CA SER A 319 29.32 -11.24 -2.32
C SER A 319 30.30 -10.08 -2.43
N THR A 320 30.33 -9.43 -3.60
CA THR A 320 31.02 -8.14 -3.82
C THR A 320 30.06 -6.98 -4.03
N SER A 321 28.79 -7.27 -4.30
CA SER A 321 27.71 -6.28 -4.39
C SER A 321 26.36 -6.93 -4.09
N TYR A 322 25.35 -6.10 -3.89
CA TYR A 322 23.95 -6.51 -3.81
C TYR A 322 23.08 -5.53 -4.61
N GLU A 323 21.84 -5.91 -4.89
CA GLU A 323 20.78 -5.02 -5.36
C GLU A 323 19.50 -5.27 -4.54
N ILE A 324 18.87 -4.19 -4.07
CA ILE A 324 17.50 -4.24 -3.56
C ILE A 324 16.54 -3.86 -4.69
N ASN A 325 15.49 -4.67 -4.85
CA ASN A 325 14.38 -4.44 -5.78
C ASN A 325 13.06 -4.70 -5.05
N GLY A 326 12.09 -3.80 -5.19
CA GLY A 326 10.81 -3.88 -4.47
C GLY A 326 9.90 -2.69 -4.75
N HIS A 327 8.98 -2.44 -3.82
CA HIS A 327 8.00 -1.36 -3.89
C HIS A 327 7.98 -0.53 -2.60
N VAL A 328 7.55 0.73 -2.75
CA VAL A 328 7.44 1.74 -1.70
C VAL A 328 6.07 2.42 -1.74
N VAL A 329 5.68 3.02 -0.62
CA VAL A 329 4.53 3.92 -0.53
C VAL A 329 5.02 5.29 -0.05
N TYR A 330 4.69 6.36 -0.78
CA TYR A 330 5.26 7.70 -0.56
C TYR A 330 4.23 8.82 -0.73
N ASP A 331 4.47 9.95 -0.08
CA ASP A 331 3.58 11.12 -0.09
C ASP A 331 3.85 12.03 -1.30
N GLU A 332 2.98 12.01 -2.31
CA GLU A 332 3.16 12.84 -3.50
C GLU A 332 3.11 14.35 -3.19
N GLU A 333 2.42 14.80 -2.15
CA GLU A 333 2.30 16.23 -1.83
C GLU A 333 3.62 16.79 -1.26
N GLU A 334 4.32 16.05 -0.39
CA GLU A 334 5.67 16.44 0.06
C GLU A 334 6.68 16.59 -1.10
N SER A 335 6.56 15.74 -2.13
CA SER A 335 7.44 15.80 -3.31
C SER A 335 7.21 17.01 -4.21
N ILE A 336 6.01 17.62 -4.12
CA ILE A 336 5.56 18.75 -4.95
C ILE A 336 5.77 20.09 -4.23
N LEU A 337 5.44 20.19 -2.94
CA LEU A 337 5.38 21.46 -2.19
C LEU A 337 6.73 22.21 -2.08
N SER A 338 7.83 21.54 -2.38
CA SER A 338 9.21 22.04 -2.33
C SER A 338 9.72 22.62 -3.66
N VAL A 339 8.90 22.62 -4.73
CA VAL A 339 9.28 23.13 -6.07
C VAL A 339 8.97 24.65 -6.23
N GLY A 340 8.28 25.26 -5.26
CA GLY A 340 7.58 26.54 -5.47
C GLY A 340 7.61 27.57 -4.35
N GLU A 341 8.71 27.71 -3.60
CA GLU A 341 8.88 28.89 -2.72
C GLU A 341 10.32 29.44 -2.66
N ASP A 342 11.13 29.16 -3.68
CA ASP A 342 12.36 29.94 -3.91
C ASP A 342 11.94 31.32 -4.46
N THR A 343 11.75 32.27 -3.54
CA THR A 343 11.23 33.60 -3.85
C THR A 343 12.22 34.40 -4.69
N VAL A 344 12.12 34.27 -6.01
CA VAL A 344 12.72 35.20 -6.97
C VAL A 344 12.19 36.60 -6.64
N GLY A 345 13.05 37.41 -6.02
CA GLY A 345 12.77 38.81 -5.73
C GLY A 345 12.68 39.59 -7.03
N VAL A 346 11.47 39.64 -7.61
CA VAL A 346 11.15 40.53 -8.73
C VAL A 346 11.29 41.96 -8.23
N GLY A 347 12.24 42.71 -8.81
CA GLY A 347 12.40 44.13 -8.55
C GLY A 347 11.21 44.93 -9.09
N ASP A 348 10.90 46.03 -8.42
CA ASP A 348 9.90 47.01 -8.87
C ASP A 348 10.43 47.84 -10.06
N ASP A 349 10.53 47.20 -11.23
CA ASP A 349 11.00 47.82 -12.48
C ASP A 349 9.80 48.28 -13.34
N GLU A 350 9.40 49.55 -13.17
CA GLU A 350 8.35 50.18 -13.98
C GLU A 350 8.73 50.29 -15.47
N GLN A 351 7.81 49.93 -16.38
CA GLN A 351 7.33 50.71 -17.56
C GLN A 351 6.89 49.83 -18.76
N GLY A 352 5.97 50.36 -19.58
CA GLY A 352 5.80 49.93 -20.97
C GLY A 352 4.52 49.15 -21.31
N GLY A 353 3.35 49.78 -21.21
CA GLY A 353 2.12 49.25 -21.82
C GLY A 353 2.03 49.54 -23.33
N TRP A 354 1.25 48.74 -24.07
CA TRP A 354 0.77 49.06 -25.43
C TRP A 354 -0.67 48.56 -25.63
N ILE A 355 -1.38 49.16 -26.60
CA ILE A 355 -2.82 49.04 -26.81
C ILE A 355 -3.12 48.52 -28.23
N GLY A 356 -4.16 47.70 -28.38
CA GLY A 356 -4.77 47.32 -29.65
C GLY A 356 -4.96 45.80 -29.79
N GLY A 357 -6.11 45.29 -30.23
CA GLY A 357 -7.36 45.99 -30.58
C GLY A 357 -8.51 45.00 -30.81
N ASP A 358 -9.73 45.53 -30.94
CA ASP A 358 -10.98 44.78 -31.13
C ASP A 358 -11.22 44.34 -32.58
N ASP A 359 -12.09 43.33 -32.76
CA ASP A 359 -13.02 43.03 -33.89
C ASP A 359 -13.78 41.74 -33.47
N GLU A 360 -15.12 41.61 -33.44
CA GLU A 360 -16.12 41.60 -34.55
C GLU A 360 -15.86 40.48 -35.59
N GLN A 361 -16.81 39.67 -36.11
CA GLN A 361 -18.25 39.35 -35.89
C GLN A 361 -18.42 37.84 -36.27
N GLU A 362 -19.54 37.10 -36.13
CA GLU A 362 -20.97 37.35 -35.84
C GLU A 362 -21.44 36.33 -34.74
N GLY A 363 -22.57 35.59 -34.68
CA GLY A 363 -23.82 35.43 -35.45
C GLY A 363 -24.41 34.00 -35.34
N GLY A 364 -25.74 33.82 -35.26
CA GLY A 364 -26.41 32.50 -35.43
C GLY A 364 -27.57 32.14 -34.48
N ASP A 365 -28.78 32.63 -34.74
CA ASP A 365 -30.01 32.31 -33.99
C ASP A 365 -30.69 30.98 -34.39
N GLY A 366 -31.53 30.42 -33.50
CA GLY A 366 -32.37 29.24 -33.79
C GLY A 366 -33.44 28.96 -32.73
N GLU A 367 -34.72 29.07 -33.11
CA GLU A 367 -35.87 29.03 -32.19
C GLU A 367 -36.55 27.65 -32.02
N GLY A 368 -37.24 27.46 -30.88
CA GLY A 368 -38.39 26.55 -30.74
C GLY A 368 -38.13 25.17 -30.11
N THR A 369 -39.11 24.49 -29.47
CA THR A 369 -40.53 24.84 -29.22
C THR A 369 -41.10 24.19 -27.93
N THR A 370 -42.00 24.92 -27.25
CA THR A 370 -43.13 24.45 -26.37
C THR A 370 -42.88 23.55 -25.13
N PRO A 371 -43.44 23.90 -23.95
CA PRO A 371 -43.53 23.02 -22.78
C PRO A 371 -44.82 22.17 -22.74
N GLY A 372 -44.76 20.99 -22.12
CA GLY A 372 -45.93 20.12 -21.89
C GLY A 372 -46.39 20.09 -20.43
N THR A 373 -47.63 20.48 -20.16
CA THR A 373 -48.24 20.43 -18.81
C THR A 373 -48.78 19.04 -18.46
N GLY A 374 -48.50 18.55 -17.25
CA GLY A 374 -49.07 17.31 -16.71
C GLY A 374 -49.52 17.46 -15.26
N THR A 375 -50.83 17.54 -15.03
CA THR A 375 -51.45 17.64 -13.69
C THR A 375 -51.63 16.26 -13.04
N GLY A 376 -51.27 16.12 -11.77
CA GLY A 376 -51.50 14.90 -10.98
C GLY A 376 -51.82 15.21 -9.52
N THR A 377 -53.10 15.28 -9.17
CA THR A 377 -53.58 15.49 -7.79
C THR A 377 -53.59 14.19 -7.00
N GLY A 378 -53.07 14.21 -5.77
CA GLY A 378 -53.14 13.08 -4.82
C GLY A 378 -53.20 13.59 -3.38
N THR A 379 -54.40 13.62 -2.80
CA THR A 379 -54.66 14.01 -1.41
C THR A 379 -54.49 12.83 -0.45
N GLY A 380 -53.90 13.08 0.72
CA GLY A 380 -53.85 12.14 1.84
C GLY A 380 -53.64 12.88 3.15
N GLU A 381 -54.63 12.85 4.04
CA GLU A 381 -54.67 13.60 5.31
C GLU A 381 -54.27 12.75 6.52
N GLY A 382 -53.91 13.41 7.62
CA GLY A 382 -54.09 12.90 8.99
C GLY A 382 -52.88 12.24 9.63
N GLY A 383 -52.49 12.72 10.81
CA GLY A 383 -51.40 12.11 11.59
C GLY A 383 -50.84 12.95 12.74
N ASP A 384 -51.67 13.74 13.43
CA ASP A 384 -51.22 14.54 14.57
C ASP A 384 -50.75 13.65 15.75
N GLY A 385 -49.71 14.08 16.46
CA GLY A 385 -49.04 13.27 17.48
C GLY A 385 -48.18 14.11 18.41
N GLU A 386 -48.81 14.92 19.25
CA GLU A 386 -48.15 15.66 20.32
C GLU A 386 -47.51 14.71 21.36
N GLY A 387 -46.39 15.14 21.97
CA GLY A 387 -45.59 14.30 22.85
C GLY A 387 -44.58 15.09 23.66
N GLU A 388 -45.05 16.04 24.48
CA GLU A 388 -44.20 16.78 25.41
C GLU A 388 -43.59 15.87 26.50
N GLY A 389 -42.40 16.21 26.98
CA GLY A 389 -41.66 15.38 27.93
C GLY A 389 -40.42 16.08 28.52
N GLU A 390 -40.64 17.15 29.29
CA GLU A 390 -39.58 17.75 30.12
C GLU A 390 -39.11 16.81 31.24
N GLY A 391 -37.84 16.91 31.68
CA GLY A 391 -37.46 16.35 32.99
C GLY A 391 -35.97 16.18 33.28
N GLY A 392 -35.39 17.10 34.08
CA GLY A 392 -34.15 16.91 34.87
C GLY A 392 -32.83 16.85 34.07
N LYS A 393 -31.93 17.84 34.13
CA LYS A 393 -31.15 18.41 35.25
C LYS A 393 -30.06 17.52 35.87
N ASP A 394 -28.85 18.09 35.79
CA ASP A 394 -27.85 18.26 36.86
C ASP A 394 -26.69 17.26 37.07
N GLN A 395 -25.56 17.89 37.45
CA GLN A 395 -24.44 17.43 38.28
C GLN A 395 -23.35 16.47 37.74
N SER A 396 -22.24 17.12 37.34
CA SER A 396 -20.86 16.91 37.87
C SER A 396 -20.20 15.51 37.86
N GLY A 397 -19.02 15.42 37.23
CA GLY A 397 -18.22 14.19 37.21
C GLY A 397 -16.71 14.37 36.94
N MET A 398 -16.08 15.46 37.42
CA MET A 398 -14.64 15.69 37.21
C MET A 398 -13.79 14.80 38.12
N LEU A 399 -13.23 13.70 37.59
CA LEU A 399 -12.26 12.87 38.32
C LEU A 399 -11.04 12.48 37.45
N ARG A 400 -9.86 12.78 37.98
CA ARG A 400 -8.57 12.22 37.55
C ARG A 400 -8.29 10.91 38.30
N ALA A 401 -7.18 10.27 37.91
CA ALA A 401 -6.46 9.21 38.63
C ALA A 401 -7.02 7.77 38.40
N GLN A 402 -6.21 6.71 38.50
CA GLN A 402 -4.79 6.66 38.85
C GLN A 402 -4.05 5.48 38.19
N LYS A 403 -2.71 5.54 38.19
CA LYS A 403 -1.82 4.41 37.86
C LYS A 403 -2.22 3.13 38.62
N TRP A 404 -2.14 1.99 37.96
CA TRP A 404 -1.82 0.71 38.61
C TRP A 404 -0.55 0.14 38.01
N LEU A 405 0.36 -0.30 38.88
CA LEU A 405 1.68 -0.80 38.53
C LEU A 405 1.99 -1.99 39.45
N VAL A 406 1.56 -3.17 38.98
CA VAL A 406 1.88 -4.48 39.55
C VAL A 406 2.12 -5.40 38.35
N GLY A 407 3.23 -6.14 38.22
CA GLY A 407 4.25 -6.45 39.22
C GLY A 407 4.26 -7.96 39.45
N MET A 408 4.71 -8.72 38.46
CA MET A 408 4.82 -10.18 38.54
C MET A 408 6.28 -10.60 38.40
N MET A 409 6.72 -11.48 39.29
CA MET A 409 8.13 -11.85 39.46
C MET A 409 8.60 -12.87 38.43
N LEU A 410 9.91 -12.82 38.16
CA LEU A 410 10.69 -13.92 37.61
C LEU A 410 10.44 -15.23 38.38
N VAL A 411 10.15 -16.30 37.65
CA VAL A 411 10.43 -17.67 38.11
C VAL A 411 11.21 -18.37 36.99
N VAL A 412 12.51 -18.51 37.20
CA VAL A 412 13.42 -19.23 36.30
C VAL A 412 13.75 -20.58 36.95
N PRO A 413 13.37 -21.73 36.36
CA PRO A 413 13.95 -23.01 36.69
C PRO A 413 15.23 -23.20 35.87
N ALA A 414 16.39 -23.03 36.51
CA ALA A 414 17.66 -23.46 35.91
C ALA A 414 17.73 -25.00 35.94
N VAL A 415 17.95 -25.62 34.77
CA VAL A 415 18.35 -27.02 34.66
C VAL A 415 19.64 -27.07 33.86
N MET A 416 20.72 -27.51 34.52
CA MET A 416 22.07 -27.56 33.98
C MET A 416 22.74 -28.83 34.49
N MET A 417 23.48 -29.53 33.62
CA MET A 417 24.23 -30.76 33.91
C MET A 417 23.36 -32.00 34.26
N MET A 418 23.80 -33.25 34.04
CA MET A 418 25.08 -33.73 33.50
C MET A 418 24.91 -35.09 32.79
N ILE A 419 25.53 -35.25 31.62
CA ILE A 419 26.34 -36.40 31.11
C ILE A 419 26.66 -36.12 29.63
#